data_AF-A0A2V8N4Z6-F1
#
_entry.id   AF-A0A2V8N4Z6-F1
#
_cell.length_a   1.000
_cell.length_b   1.000
_cell.length_c   1.000
_cell.angle_alpha   90.00
_cell.angle_beta   90.00
_cell.angle_gamma   90.00
#
_symmetry.space_group_name_H-M   'P 1'
#
loop_
_entity.id
_entity.type
_entity.pdbx_description
1 polymer ?
#
loop_
_entity_poly.entity_id
_entity_poly.type
_entity_poly.pdbx_seq_one_letter_code
_entity_poly.pdbx_strand_id
1 'polypeptide(L)'
;MVTKQPPPLALVAVVVFLFSFPVATRAQDKRDIVSVRTRVVLVDTLVQDKKTGAPVADLTRENFEVLADGKPRTLAYFSRARKGRRRPLALLLVVDIFANDANQNLRRAEVLESLASTLKRLAP
;
A
#
# COMPACT_ATOMS: atom_id res chain seq x y z
N MET A 1 -62.15 -52.95 -24.34
CA MET A 1 -61.02 -52.04 -24.02
C MET A 1 -59.83 -52.90 -23.63
N VAL A 2 -58.91 -53.15 -24.56
CA VAL A 2 -57.70 -53.96 -24.29
C VAL A 2 -56.53 -52.98 -24.19
N THR A 3 -55.99 -52.85 -22.98
CA THR A 3 -54.80 -52.06 -22.68
C THR A 3 -53.59 -52.75 -23.26
N LYS A 4 -53.04 -52.21 -24.36
CA LYS A 4 -51.77 -52.67 -24.94
C LYS A 4 -50.64 -52.41 -23.95
N GLN A 5 -50.11 -53.45 -23.35
CA GLN A 5 -48.82 -53.40 -22.64
C GLN A 5 -47.73 -52.95 -23.63
N PRO A 6 -46.87 -51.98 -23.25
CA PRO A 6 -45.79 -51.54 -24.11
C PRO A 6 -44.75 -52.66 -24.25
N PRO A 7 -44.15 -52.83 -25.44
CA PRO A 7 -43.18 -53.89 -25.69
C PRO A 7 -41.96 -53.74 -24.77
N PRO A 8 -41.31 -54.84 -24.37
CA PRO A 8 -40.17 -54.81 -23.43
C PRO A 8 -39.01 -53.92 -23.92
N LEU A 9 -38.86 -53.76 -25.23
CA LEU A 9 -37.90 -52.84 -25.87
C LEU A 9 -38.14 -51.36 -25.53
N ALA A 10 -39.39 -50.92 -25.39
CA ALA A 10 -39.70 -49.55 -25.03
C ALA A 10 -39.29 -49.22 -23.58
N LEU A 11 -39.38 -50.22 -22.68
CA LEU A 11 -38.95 -50.07 -21.29
C LEU A 11 -37.43 -49.95 -21.19
N VAL A 12 -36.69 -50.74 -21.98
CA VAL A 12 -35.22 -50.68 -22.05
C VAL A 12 -34.75 -49.32 -22.60
N ALA A 13 -35.41 -48.81 -23.65
CA ALA A 13 -35.07 -47.52 -24.24
C ALA A 13 -35.23 -46.35 -23.26
N VAL A 14 -36.27 -46.38 -22.41
CA VAL A 14 -36.51 -45.33 -21.40
C VAL A 14 -35.47 -45.39 -20.28
N VAL A 15 -35.05 -46.58 -19.86
CA VAL A 15 -33.99 -46.74 -18.84
C VAL A 15 -32.64 -46.25 -19.38
N VAL A 16 -32.29 -46.57 -20.63
CA VAL A 16 -31.06 -46.07 -21.27
C VAL A 16 -31.07 -44.55 -21.42
N PHE A 17 -32.24 -43.96 -21.71
CA PHE A 17 -32.39 -42.51 -21.81
C PHE A 17 -32.24 -41.81 -20.46
N LEU A 18 -32.75 -42.40 -19.37
CA LEU A 18 -32.61 -41.86 -18.01
C LEU A 18 -31.16 -41.91 -17.49
N PHE A 19 -30.35 -42.89 -17.93
CA PHE A 19 -28.93 -42.99 -17.56
C PHE A 19 -27.99 -42.18 -18.45
N SER A 20 -28.47 -41.63 -19.57
CA SER A 20 -27.64 -40.82 -20.49
C SER A 20 -27.56 -39.33 -20.14
N PHE A 21 -28.19 -38.89 -19.05
CA PHE A 21 -28.04 -37.51 -18.59
C PHE A 21 -26.77 -37.36 -17.75
N PRO A 22 -25.75 -36.62 -18.21
CA PRO A 22 -24.58 -36.35 -17.40
C PRO A 22 -25.02 -35.50 -16.20
N VAL A 23 -24.88 -36.07 -15.00
CA VAL A 23 -25.02 -35.30 -13.76
C VAL A 23 -23.90 -34.26 -13.77
N ALA A 24 -24.26 -33.01 -14.05
CA ALA A 24 -23.32 -31.89 -13.99
C ALA A 24 -22.91 -31.66 -12.53
N THR A 25 -21.85 -32.33 -12.10
CA THR A 25 -21.16 -32.05 -10.83
C THR A 25 -20.65 -30.62 -10.87
N ARG A 26 -21.34 -29.70 -10.18
CA ARG A 26 -20.80 -28.36 -9.93
C ARG A 26 -19.62 -28.49 -8.97
N ALA A 27 -18.41 -28.47 -9.53
CA ALA A 27 -17.19 -28.32 -8.75
C ALA A 27 -17.32 -27.04 -7.91
N GLN A 28 -17.21 -27.17 -6.58
CA GLN A 28 -17.14 -26.02 -5.70
C GLN A 28 -15.87 -25.23 -6.05
N ASP A 29 -16.07 -24.02 -6.52
CA ASP A 29 -15.04 -23.07 -6.94
C ASP A 29 -14.28 -22.58 -5.69
N LYS A 30 -13.37 -23.42 -5.20
CA LYS A 30 -12.50 -23.11 -4.09
C LYS A 30 -11.46 -22.12 -4.61
N ARG A 31 -11.74 -20.83 -4.47
CA ARG A 31 -10.79 -19.75 -4.80
C ARG A 31 -9.51 -19.99 -4.02
N ASP A 32 -8.47 -20.44 -4.71
CA ASP A 32 -7.13 -20.57 -4.13
C ASP A 32 -6.62 -19.16 -3.80
N ILE A 33 -6.69 -18.81 -2.52
CA ILE A 33 -6.15 -17.55 -2.01
C ILE A 33 -4.64 -17.76 -1.87
N VAL A 34 -3.88 -17.31 -2.85
CA VAL A 34 -2.41 -17.27 -2.79
C VAL A 34 -2.01 -16.18 -1.81
N SER A 35 -1.59 -16.57 -0.60
CA SER A 35 -1.04 -15.69 0.41
C SER A 35 0.48 -15.77 0.40
N VAL A 36 1.15 -14.65 0.07
CA VAL A 36 2.62 -14.55 0.07
C VAL A 36 3.06 -13.67 1.22
N ARG A 37 3.91 -14.19 2.11
CA ARG A 37 4.52 -13.45 3.22
C ARG A 37 5.94 -13.01 2.84
N THR A 38 6.10 -11.76 2.43
CA THR A 38 7.40 -11.17 2.06
C THR A 38 7.84 -10.11 3.06
N ARG A 39 9.15 -9.99 3.29
CA ARG A 39 9.74 -8.87 4.03
C ARG A 39 10.10 -7.78 3.04
N VAL A 40 9.44 -6.63 3.16
CA VAL A 40 9.73 -5.45 2.37
C VAL A 40 10.67 -4.55 3.17
N VAL A 41 11.73 -4.07 2.53
CA VAL A 41 12.59 -3.02 3.08
C VAL A 41 12.18 -1.71 2.43
N LEU A 42 11.75 -0.75 3.24
CA LEU A 42 11.45 0.61 2.78
C LEU A 42 12.71 1.46 2.89
N VAL A 43 13.00 2.21 1.84
CA VAL A 43 14.10 3.18 1.80
C VAL A 43 13.47 4.54 1.53
N ASP A 44 13.47 5.41 2.54
CA ASP A 44 13.06 6.81 2.38
C ASP A 44 14.27 7.64 1.92
N THR A 45 14.03 8.53 0.95
CA THR A 45 15.09 9.38 0.37
C THR A 45 14.63 10.84 0.29
N LEU A 46 15.51 11.76 0.65
CA LEU A 46 15.38 13.19 0.37
C LEU A 46 16.49 13.59 -0.59
N VAL A 47 16.13 14.16 -1.74
CA VAL A 47 17.09 14.57 -2.77
C VAL A 47 17.13 16.08 -2.87
N GLN A 48 18.33 16.63 -2.96
CA GLN A 48 18.57 18.07 -3.10
C GLN A 48 19.41 18.33 -4.34
N ASP A 49 19.12 19.44 -5.01
CA ASP A 49 19.97 19.95 -6.06
C ASP A 49 21.30 20.42 -5.45
N LYS A 50 22.41 19.91 -5.98
CA LYS A 50 23.74 20.12 -5.41
C LYS A 50 24.20 21.59 -5.44
N LYS A 51 23.69 22.39 -6.37
CA LYS A 51 24.11 23.79 -6.55
C LYS A 51 23.28 24.74 -5.71
N THR A 52 21.97 24.53 -5.68
CA THR A 52 20.99 25.42 -5.05
C THR A 52 20.60 24.97 -3.64
N GLY A 53 20.84 23.70 -3.28
CA GLY A 53 20.36 23.11 -2.03
C GLY A 53 18.84 22.90 -2.01
N ALA A 54 18.13 23.21 -3.09
CA ALA A 54 16.69 23.09 -3.15
C ALA A 54 16.26 21.62 -3.20
N PRO A 55 15.17 21.22 -2.52
CA PRO A 55 14.66 19.87 -2.61
C PRO A 55 14.11 19.57 -4.01
N VAL A 56 14.47 18.41 -4.56
CA VAL A 56 13.99 17.93 -5.87
C VAL A 56 12.78 17.01 -5.63
N ALA A 57 11.63 17.37 -6.19
CA ALA A 57 10.34 16.73 -5.84
C ALA A 57 9.74 15.89 -6.98
N ASP A 58 10.25 16.02 -8.19
CA ASP A 58 9.69 15.45 -9.42
C ASP A 58 10.40 14.18 -9.90
N LEU A 59 11.35 13.66 -9.13
CA LEU A 59 12.08 12.42 -9.43
C LEU A 59 11.13 11.23 -9.64
N THR A 60 11.43 10.46 -10.67
CA THR A 60 10.73 9.23 -11.02
C THR A 60 11.55 8.02 -10.60
N ARG A 61 10.97 6.83 -10.70
CA ARG A 61 11.60 5.57 -10.30
C ARG A 61 12.92 5.33 -11.03
N GLU A 62 12.98 5.74 -12.29
CA GLU A 62 14.12 5.56 -13.19
C GLU A 62 15.33 6.40 -12.78
N ASN A 63 15.15 7.37 -11.88
CA ASN A 63 16.24 8.17 -11.31
C ASN A 63 16.94 7.48 -10.12
N PHE A 64 16.51 6.27 -9.73
CA PHE A 64 17.05 5.56 -8.58
C PHE A 64 17.55 4.16 -8.96
N GLU A 65 18.73 3.83 -8.45
CA GLU A 65 19.27 2.48 -8.42
C GLU A 65 19.50 2.08 -6.97
N VAL A 66 19.02 0.89 -6.58
CA VAL A 66 19.27 0.33 -5.25
C VAL A 66 20.28 -0.79 -5.40
N LEU A 67 21.40 -0.66 -4.71
CA LEU A 67 22.42 -1.70 -4.63
C LEU A 67 22.32 -2.38 -3.25
N ALA A 68 22.44 -3.71 -3.24
CA ALA A 68 22.74 -4.44 -2.02
C ALA A 68 23.96 -5.31 -2.27
N ASP A 69 25.00 -5.10 -1.47
CA ASP A 69 26.34 -5.69 -1.63
C ASP A 69 26.94 -5.39 -3.02
N GLY A 70 26.75 -4.16 -3.49
CA GLY A 70 27.21 -3.71 -4.81
C GLY A 70 26.41 -4.27 -6.01
N LYS A 71 25.37 -5.08 -5.78
CA LYS A 71 24.55 -5.67 -6.84
C LYS A 71 23.21 -4.93 -6.99
N PRO A 72 22.77 -4.61 -8.23
CA PRO A 72 21.48 -3.97 -8.47
C PRO A 72 20.30 -4.80 -7.95
N ARG A 73 19.32 -4.12 -7.36
CA ARG A 73 18.08 -4.70 -6.84
C ARG A 73 16.88 -4.10 -7.53
N THR A 74 15.96 -4.98 -7.92
CA THR A 74 14.69 -4.57 -8.50
C THR A 74 13.85 -3.85 -7.45
N LEU A 75 13.46 -2.61 -7.74
CA LEU A 75 12.50 -1.87 -6.93
C LEU A 75 11.11 -2.53 -7.06
N ALA A 76 10.58 -3.14 -6.02
CA ALA A 76 9.22 -3.71 -6.09
C ALA A 76 8.14 -2.61 -6.09
N TYR A 77 8.37 -1.55 -5.31
CA TYR A 77 7.43 -0.45 -5.10
C TYR A 77 8.15 0.89 -5.20
N PHE A 78 7.47 1.89 -5.77
CA PHE A 78 7.94 3.27 -5.78
C PHE A 78 6.77 4.19 -5.45
N SER A 79 6.95 5.07 -4.47
CA SER A 79 5.95 6.07 -4.10
C SER A 79 6.62 7.42 -3.92
N ARG A 80 6.10 8.44 -4.60
CA ARG A 80 6.52 9.83 -4.36
C ARG A 80 5.76 10.39 -3.17
N ALA A 81 6.40 11.29 -2.42
CA ALA A 81 5.68 12.18 -1.53
C ALA A 81 4.74 13.04 -2.38
N ARG A 82 3.45 12.66 -2.47
CA ARG A 82 2.48 13.32 -3.34
C ARG A 82 2.27 14.75 -2.85
N LYS A 83 2.43 15.74 -3.74
CA LYS A 83 1.92 17.10 -3.56
C LYS A 83 0.41 16.97 -3.25
N GLY A 84 0.01 17.12 -1.99
CA GLY A 84 -1.39 17.01 -1.54
C GLY A 84 -1.71 15.91 -0.51
N ARG A 85 -0.88 14.87 -0.32
CA ARG A 85 -0.92 14.06 0.92
C ARG A 85 0.21 14.56 1.81
N ARG A 86 -0.05 15.66 2.51
CA ARG A 86 0.80 16.08 3.62
C ARG A 86 0.91 14.88 4.56
N ARG A 87 2.09 14.26 4.63
CA ARG A 87 2.39 13.31 5.71
C ARG A 87 2.21 14.12 7.00
N PRO A 88 1.40 13.66 7.99
CA PRO A 88 1.28 14.38 9.24
C PRO A 88 2.67 14.48 9.86
N LEU A 89 3.22 15.70 9.88
CA LEU A 89 4.50 15.98 10.51
C LEU A 89 4.20 16.20 11.99
N ALA A 90 4.66 15.30 12.85
CA ALA A 90 4.66 15.52 14.29
C ALA A 90 6.00 16.15 14.67
N LEU A 91 5.97 17.41 15.10
CA LEU A 91 7.13 18.10 15.67
C LEU A 91 7.02 18.03 17.20
N LEU A 92 7.96 17.36 17.86
CA LEU A 92 8.08 17.36 19.32
C LEU A 92 9.17 18.38 19.71
N LEU A 93 8.78 19.47 20.37
CA LEU A 93 9.70 20.46 20.90
C LEU A 93 9.82 20.24 22.41
N VAL A 94 11.02 19.86 22.87
CA VAL A 94 11.32 19.73 24.30
C VAL A 94 12.11 20.97 24.72
N VAL A 95 11.54 21.76 25.63
CA VAL A 95 12.14 22.99 26.11
C VAL A 95 12.35 22.89 27.62
N ASP A 96 13.59 23.07 28.06
CA ASP A 96 13.90 23.21 29.48
C ASP A 96 13.69 24.67 29.90
N ILE A 97 12.62 24.92 30.63
CA ILE A 97 12.21 26.24 31.13
C ILE A 97 12.84 26.58 32.50
N PHE A 98 13.63 25.68 33.09
CA PHE A 98 14.24 25.84 34.40
C PHE A 98 15.78 25.95 34.34
N ALA A 99 16.41 25.56 33.22
CA ALA A 99 17.84 25.80 33.00
C ALA A 99 18.16 27.31 32.97
N ASN A 100 18.87 27.78 34.00
CA ASN A 100 19.11 29.19 34.30
C ASN A 100 19.72 30.00 33.12
N ASP A 101 20.47 29.34 32.24
CA ASP A 101 21.15 29.95 31.09
C ASP A 101 20.34 29.91 29.79
N ALA A 102 19.56 28.86 29.54
CA ALA A 102 18.73 28.71 28.33
C ALA A 102 17.41 29.50 28.41
N ASN A 103 16.94 29.74 29.64
CA ASN A 103 15.64 30.35 29.91
C ASN A 103 15.56 31.83 29.50
N GLN A 104 16.65 32.59 29.58
CA GLN A 104 16.61 34.03 29.31
C GLN A 104 16.39 34.35 27.82
N ASN A 105 16.94 33.54 26.91
CA ASN A 105 16.79 33.76 25.47
C ASN A 105 15.44 33.28 24.95
N LEU A 106 14.92 32.16 25.47
CA LEU A 106 13.61 31.63 25.08
C LEU A 106 12.44 32.46 25.63
N ARG A 107 12.62 33.18 26.74
CA ARG A 107 11.62 34.11 27.29
C ARG A 107 11.52 35.43 26.56
N ARG A 108 12.46 35.76 25.67
CA ARG A 108 12.38 36.99 24.89
C ARG A 108 11.16 36.91 24.00
N ALA A 109 10.32 37.94 24.07
CA ALA A 109 9.13 38.04 23.23
C ALA A 109 9.46 37.82 21.75
N GLU A 110 10.59 38.35 21.28
CA GLU A 110 11.07 38.18 19.90
C GLU A 110 11.30 36.71 19.49
N VAL A 111 11.83 35.89 20.39
CA VAL A 111 12.09 34.46 20.12
C VAL A 111 10.78 33.67 20.12
N LEU A 112 9.87 34.00 21.03
CA LEU A 112 8.53 33.39 21.09
C LEU A 112 7.69 33.75 19.86
N GLU A 113 7.73 35.01 19.41
CA GLU A 113 7.04 35.47 18.20
C GLU A 113 7.63 34.82 16.94
N SER A 114 8.96 34.70 16.86
CA SER A 114 9.64 34.00 15.76
C SER A 114 9.27 32.52 15.71
N LEU A 115 9.26 31.83 16.85
CA LEU A 115 8.79 30.44 16.98
C LEU A 115 7.32 30.33 16.56
N ALA A 116 6.45 31.18 17.08
CA ALA A 116 5.02 31.18 16.76
C ALA A 116 4.77 31.41 15.26
N SER A 117 5.49 32.35 14.65
CA SER A 117 5.37 32.63 13.21
C SER A 117 5.86 31.46 12.36
N THR A 118 6.94 30.79 12.76
CA THR A 118 7.48 29.62 12.06
C THR A 118 6.54 28.42 12.18
N LEU A 119 5.98 28.18 13.38
CA LEU A 119 4.98 27.14 13.60
C LEU A 119 3.70 27.39 12.81
N LYS A 120 3.25 28.65 12.66
CA LYS A 120 2.12 29.01 11.79
C LYS A 120 2.39 28.68 10.32
N ARG A 121 3.64 28.81 9.85
CA ARG A 121 4.04 28.42 8.47
C ARG A 121 4.12 26.90 8.27
N LEU A 122 4.30 26.16 9.36
CA LEU A 122 4.28 24.69 9.39
C LEU A 122 2.85 24.11 9.46
N ALA A 123 1.88 24.91 9.93
CA ALA A 123 0.47 24.50 9.95
C ALA A 123 -0.03 24.19 8.52
N PRO A 124 -0.89 23.17 8.36
CA PRO A 124 -1.41 22.79 7.05
C PRO A 124 -2.23 23.92 6.42
#